data_AF-A0A1F4B429-F1
#
_entry.id   AF-A0A1F4B429-F1
#
_cell.length_a   1.000
_cell.length_b   1.000
_cell.length_c   1.000
_cell.angle_alpha   90.00
_cell.angle_beta   90.00
_cell.angle_gamma   90.00
#
_symmetry.space_group_name_H-M   'P 1'
#
loop_
_entity.id
_entity.type
_entity.pdbx_description
1 polymer ?
#
loop_
_entity_poly.entity_id
_entity_poly.type
_entity_poly.pdbx_seq_one_letter_code
_entity_poly.pdbx_strand_id
1 'polypeptide(L)' 'MSDLDIAKEKIAYLKIWLGILLVTDISTFGWLVSNVDSATTLLLWAAVIVVVALSIGILLLHRRIDRHIQSLKEL' A
#
# COMPACT_ATOMS: atom_id res chain seq x y z
N MET A 1 -16.89 23.77 5.82
CA MET A 1 -15.59 23.08 5.98
C MET A 1 -14.62 23.75 5.04
N SER A 2 -13.43 24.10 5.53
CA SER A 2 -12.42 24.70 4.66
C SER A 2 -11.85 23.63 3.73
N ASP A 3 -11.34 24.02 2.56
CA ASP A 3 -10.68 23.09 1.63
C ASP A 3 -9.51 22.33 2.30
N LEU A 4 -8.89 22.95 3.31
CA LEU A 4 -7.86 22.35 4.16
C LEU A 4 -8.39 21.16 4.98
N ASP A 5 -9.62 21.22 5.50
CA ASP A 5 -10.22 20.13 6.28
C ASP A 5 -10.49 18.90 5.40
N ILE A 6 -11.03 19.13 4.19
CA ILE A 6 -11.29 18.07 3.20
C ILE A 6 -9.98 17.40 2.78
N ALA A 7 -8.92 18.17 2.59
CA ALA A 7 -7.62 17.63 2.20
C ALA A 7 -6.97 16.81 3.33
N LYS A 8 -7.09 17.26 4.60
CA LYS A 8 -6.64 16.46 5.76
C LYS A 8 -7.39 15.14 5.87
N GLU A 9 -8.70 15.15 5.65
CA GLU A 9 -9.52 13.94 5.68
C GLU A 9 -9.12 12.95 4.57
N LYS A 10 -8.88 13.45 3.34
CA LYS A 10 -8.34 12.63 2.25
C LYS A 10 -6.98 12.00 2.59
N ILE A 11 -6.08 12.76 3.21
CA ILE A 11 -4.78 12.23 3.66
C ILE A 11 -4.96 11.16 4.73
N ALA A 12 -5.85 11.38 5.71
CA ALA A 12 -6.15 10.39 6.74
C ALA A 12 -6.68 9.09 6.14
N TYR A 13 -7.62 9.19 5.19
CA TYR A 13 -8.15 8.05 4.46
C TYR A 13 -7.06 7.29 3.68
N LEU A 14 -6.19 8.00 2.97
CA LEU A 14 -5.08 7.40 2.23
C LEU A 14 -4.06 6.70 3.16
N LYS A 15 -3.81 7.25 4.36
CA LYS A 15 -2.95 6.61 5.37
C LYS A 15 -3.54 5.29 5.89
N ILE A 16 -4.86 5.22 6.07
CA ILE A 16 -5.54 3.98 6.45
C ILE A 16 -5.33 2.92 5.37
N TRP A 17 -5.57 3.27 4.10
CA TRP A 17 -5.33 2.36 2.98
C TRP A 17 -3.88 1.92 2.86
N LEU A 18 -2.92 2.82 3.11
CA LEU A 18 -1.49 2.49 3.13
C LEU A 18 -1.19 1.42 4.18
N GLY A 19 -1.77 1.55 5.37
CA GLY A 19 -1.63 0.56 6.44
C GLY A 19 -2.23 -0.79 6.06
N ILE A 20 -3.44 -0.81 5.48
CA ILE A 20 -4.09 -2.05 5.02
C ILE A 20 -3.24 -2.75 3.94
N LEU A 21 -2.76 -1.98 2.95
CA LEU A 21 -1.87 -2.48 1.91
C LEU A 21 -0.58 -3.07 2.50
N LEU A 22 0.06 -2.38 3.45
CA LEU A 22 1.28 -2.83 4.10
C LEU A 22 1.09 -4.14 4.87
N VAL A 23 0.02 -4.24 5.68
CA VAL A 23 -0.30 -5.46 6.43
C VAL A 23 -0.60 -6.62 5.48
N THR A 24 -1.31 -6.35 4.38
CA THR A 24 -1.61 -7.37 3.35
C THR A 24 -0.33 -7.84 2.66
N ASP A 25 0.60 -6.93 2.36
CA ASP A 25 1.88 -7.25 1.73
C ASP A 25 2.75 -8.12 2.65
N ILE A 26 2.93 -7.72 3.92
CA ILE A 26 3.65 -8.50 4.93
C ILE A 26 3.01 -9.89 5.11
N SER A 27 1.67 -9.96 5.15
CA SER A 27 0.96 -11.24 5.32
C SER A 27 1.19 -12.16 4.12
N THR A 28 1.16 -11.62 2.91
CA THR A 28 1.43 -12.37 1.67
C THR A 28 2.88 -12.86 1.64
N PHE A 29 3.81 -12.02 2.09
CA PHE A 29 5.22 -12.38 2.22
C PHE A 29 5.43 -13.50 3.24
N GLY A 30 4.78 -13.42 4.40
CA GLY A 30 4.80 -14.47 5.41
C GLY A 30 4.26 -15.79 4.88
N TRP A 31 3.13 -15.75 4.15
CA TRP A 31 2.57 -16.92 3.50
C TRP A 31 3.54 -17.53 2.48
N LEU A 32 4.20 -16.70 1.65
CA LEU A 32 5.18 -17.15 0.65
C LEU A 32 6.36 -17.88 1.31
N VAL A 33 6.92 -17.30 2.37
CA VAL A 33 8.04 -17.89 3.12
C VAL A 33 7.64 -19.21 3.79
N SER A 34 6.44 -19.28 4.38
CA SER A 34 5.96 -20.50 5.04
C SER A 34 5.57 -21.63 4.09
N ASN A 35 5.33 -21.33 2.81
CA ASN A 35 4.82 -22.32 1.84
C ASN A 35 5.75 -22.53 0.64
N VAL A 36 7.00 -22.05 0.70
CA VAL A 36 7.96 -22.16 -0.41
C VAL A 36 8.25 -23.62 -0.81
N ASP A 37 8.26 -24.53 0.16
CA ASP A 37 8.57 -25.96 -0.06
C ASP A 37 7.32 -26.82 -0.34
N SER A 38 6.12 -26.32 0.00
CA SER A 38 4.86 -27.08 -0.04
C SER A 38 3.88 -26.62 -1.12
N ALA A 39 3.96 -25.37 -1.57
CA ALA A 39 3.07 -24.82 -2.59
C ALA A 39 3.51 -25.17 -4.02
N THR A 40 2.55 -25.15 -4.94
CA THR A 40 2.85 -25.34 -6.36
C THR A 40 3.61 -24.14 -6.91
N THR A 41 4.49 -24.38 -7.89
CA THR A 41 5.29 -23.34 -8.54
C THR A 41 4.44 -22.20 -9.10
N LEU A 42 3.25 -22.51 -9.63
CA LEU A 42 2.29 -21.51 -10.11
C LEU A 42 1.84 -20.56 -9.00
N LEU A 43 1.54 -21.10 -7.82
CA LEU A 43 1.02 -20.34 -6.69
C LEU A 43 2.11 -19.46 -6.06
N LEU A 44 3.36 -19.94 -6.06
CA LEU A 44 4.53 -19.13 -5.69
C LEU A 44 4.73 -17.95 -6.64
N TRP A 45 4.69 -18.16 -7.96
CA TRP A 45 4.79 -17.09 -8.94
C TRP A 45 3.64 -16.08 -8.82
N ALA A 46 2.41 -16.57 -8.63
CA ALA A 46 1.25 -15.70 -8.40
C ALA A 46 1.43 -14.85 -7.13
N ALA A 47 1.89 -15.44 -6.02
CA ALA A 47 2.16 -14.72 -4.78
C ALA A 47 3.28 -13.67 -4.95
N VAL A 48 4.36 -13.98 -5.68
CA VAL A 48 5.40 -13.00 -6.01
C VAL A 48 4.84 -11.83 -6.82
N ILE A 49 4.01 -12.10 -7.83
CA ILE A 49 3.35 -11.03 -8.63
C ILE A 49 2.46 -10.17 -7.73
N VAL A 50 1.72 -10.77 -6.81
CA VAL A 50 0.86 -10.05 -5.85
C VAL A 50 1.71 -9.16 -4.94
N VAL A 51 2.80 -9.67 -4.36
CA VAL A 51 3.73 -8.87 -3.53
C VAL A 51 4.28 -7.69 -4.32
N VAL A 52 4.74 -7.90 -5.55
CA VAL A 52 5.24 -6.81 -6.41
C VAL A 52 4.15 -5.77 -6.67
N ALA A 53 2.92 -6.21 -6.98
CA ALA A 53 1.80 -5.31 -7.22
C ALA A 53 1.41 -4.51 -5.96
N LEU A 54 1.38 -5.16 -4.79
CA LEU A 54 1.11 -4.50 -3.51
C LEU A 54 2.20 -3.48 -3.16
N SER A 55 3.47 -3.85 -3.30
CA SER A 55 4.61 -2.95 -3.10
C SER A 55 4.54 -1.72 -4.02
N ILE A 56 4.21 -1.89 -5.31
CA ILE A 56 3.99 -0.75 -6.23
C ILE A 56 2.80 0.09 -5.76
N GLY A 57 1.70 -0.54 -5.35
CA GLY A 57 0.53 0.14 -4.79
C GLY A 57 0.87 1.00 -3.58
N ILE A 58 1.64 0.48 -2.63
CA ILE A 58 2.15 1.18 -1.45
C ILE A 58 2.97 2.41 -1.86
N LEU A 59 3.92 2.24 -2.79
CA LEU A 59 4.77 3.34 -3.27
C LEU A 59 3.96 4.45 -3.95
N LEU A 60 2.99 4.07 -4.79
CA LEU A 60 2.11 5.04 -5.47
C LEU A 60 1.24 5.79 -4.47
N LEU A 61 0.69 5.09 -3.47
CA LEU A 61 -0.17 5.69 -2.46
C LEU A 61 0.63 6.62 -1.56
N HIS A 62 1.83 6.22 -1.14
CA HIS A 62 2.77 7.05 -0.40
C HIS A 62 3.10 8.34 -1.16
N ARG A 63 3.46 8.23 -2.45
CA ARG A 63 3.70 9.41 -3.32
C ARG A 63 2.47 10.28 -3.54
N ARG A 64 1.25 9.73 -3.48
CA ARG A 64 0.02 10.55 -3.55
C ARG A 64 -0.17 11.34 -2.26
N ILE A 65 0.06 10.71 -1.11
CA ILE A 65 -0.03 11.38 0.20
C ILE A 65 0.96 12.54 0.28
N ASP A 66 2.23 12.32 -0.09
CA ASP A 66 3.25 13.37 -0.09
C ASP A 66 2.88 14.54 -0.99
N ARG A 67 2.37 14.26 -2.21
CA ARG A 67 1.90 15.32 -3.12
C ARG A 67 0.74 16.13 -2.54
N HIS A 68 -0.21 15.48 -1.87
CA HIS A 68 -1.31 16.20 -1.20
C HIS A 68 -0.81 17.03 -0.02
N ILE A 69 0.19 16.55 0.72
CA ILE A 69 0.80 17.32 1.81
C ILE A 69 1.54 18.55 1.26
N GLN A 70 2.30 18.39 0.17
CA GLN A 70 3.00 19.50 -0.47
C GLN A 70 2.05 20.57 -0.99
N SER A 71 0.95 20.19 -1.66
CA SER A 71 -0.05 21.15 -2.14
C SER A 71 -0.72 21.94 -1.02
N LEU A 72 -0.84 21.35 0.18
CA LEU A 72 -1.39 22.05 1.35
C LEU A 72 -0.37 22.97 2.03
N LYS A 73 0.93 22.76 1.81
CA LYS A 73 2.00 23.58 2.37
C LYS A 73 2.28 24.82 1.51
N GLU A 74 1.89 24.79 0.24
CA GLU A 74 2.00 25.90 -0.71
C GLU A 74 0.81 26.87 -0.68
N LEU A 75 -0.28 26.50 0.01
CA LEU A 75 -1.46 27.32 0.30
C LEU A 75 -1.32 28.04 1.65
#